data_AF-A0A9K3LNC9-F1
#
_entry.id   AF-A0A9K3LNC9-F1
#
_cell.length_a   1.000
_cell.length_b   1.000
_cell.length_c   1.000
_cell.angle_alpha   90.00
_cell.angle_beta   90.00
_cell.angle_gamma   90.00
#
_symmetry.space_group_name_H-M   'P 1'
#
loop_
_entity.id
_entity.type
_entity.pdbx_description
1 polymer ?
#
loop_
_entity_poly.entity_id
_entity_poly.type
_entity_poly.pdbx_seq_one_letter_code
_entity_poly.pdbx_strand_id
1 'polypeptide(L)'
;MGSFVYTALDGVLEQAQIHRGGYDTAIHFLRCLAELNKVFLQDAAALLCVKEERSNHFIFQNLAVLESQAFYDSKGKWLQLLDMSEDVTRKLQGLCNHLKRCLDDKQMEGNRRRKLAHCFTSIGQLLNMSELDDAESDSDTRHEPEQTFAGNNLFESEEQGLSTGPNATRDATRDTTVAVSRTRVSGSSTVTSPEKRLAPKYHSLKEILDDWQDPNNGFLVLDKKYGRNWRKDWSDSQKTSFSRLSCIYCAVVKYIESKPDHNEALAELEDVFKKKRLSVRGMVCHFQAEGYIHVQKSLGRTKQQHSADDAIEV
;
A
#
# COMPACT_ATOMS: atom_id res chain seq x y z
N MET A 1 22.84 -1.18 5.02
CA MET A 1 22.39 -0.65 6.33
C MET A 1 22.49 -1.77 7.36
N GLY A 2 23.73 -2.06 7.76
CA GLY A 2 24.08 -3.26 8.55
C GLY A 2 23.83 -3.07 10.04
N SER A 3 24.25 -4.08 10.81
CA SER A 3 24.23 -4.24 12.29
C SER A 3 24.24 -2.95 13.14
N PHE A 4 24.87 -1.88 12.66
CA PHE A 4 24.86 -0.54 13.22
C PHE A 4 23.52 -0.09 13.81
N VAL A 5 22.39 -0.32 13.15
CA VAL A 5 21.08 0.14 13.68
C VAL A 5 20.73 -0.55 14.99
N TYR A 6 21.02 -1.85 15.12
CA TYR A 6 20.79 -2.62 16.34
C TYR A 6 21.78 -2.20 17.43
N THR A 7 23.08 -2.08 17.08
CA THR A 7 24.11 -1.61 18.01
C THR A 7 23.84 -0.19 18.53
N ALA A 8 23.36 0.71 17.66
CA ALA A 8 22.99 2.06 18.04
C ALA A 8 21.74 2.08 18.91
N LEU A 9 20.74 1.23 18.63
CA LEU A 9 19.54 1.11 19.45
C LEU A 9 19.90 0.64 20.86
N ASP A 10 20.73 -0.40 20.98
CA ASP A 10 21.16 -0.93 22.28
C ASP A 10 21.95 0.13 23.07
N GLY A 11 22.90 0.81 22.44
CA GLY A 11 23.67 1.88 23.09
C GLY A 11 22.80 3.04 23.56
N VAL A 12 21.78 3.43 22.78
CA VAL A 12 20.84 4.50 23.18
C VAL A 12 19.90 4.03 24.31
N LEU A 13 19.49 2.75 24.31
CA LEU A 13 18.69 2.18 25.40
C LEU A 13 19.48 2.12 26.72
N GLU A 14 20.74 1.74 26.68
CA GLU A 14 21.64 1.74 27.85
C GLU A 14 21.81 3.17 28.40
N GLN A 15 22.08 4.15 27.52
CA GLN A 15 22.21 5.54 27.94
C GLN A 15 20.92 6.12 28.49
N ALA A 16 19.76 5.74 27.95
CA ALA A 16 18.46 6.16 28.44
C ALA A 16 18.12 5.58 29.84
N GLN A 17 18.70 4.43 30.21
CA GLN A 17 18.57 3.87 31.55
C GLN A 17 19.43 4.63 32.56
N ILE A 18 20.63 5.07 32.15
CA ILE A 18 21.58 5.82 32.99
C ILE A 18 21.12 7.27 33.19
N HIS A 19 20.71 7.93 32.11
CA HIS A 19 20.24 9.32 32.13
C HIS A 19 18.70 9.32 32.05
N ARG A 20 18.05 9.57 33.20
CA ARG A 20 16.58 9.65 33.31
C ARG A 20 16.01 10.81 32.47
N GLY A 21 15.83 10.58 31.17
CA GLY A 21 15.11 11.45 30.23
C GLY A 21 15.95 11.91 29.04
N GLY A 22 15.29 12.08 27.88
CA GLY A 22 15.84 12.77 26.70
C GLY A 22 16.04 11.92 25.44
N TYR A 23 15.91 10.59 25.52
CA TYR A 23 16.25 9.69 24.41
C TYR A 23 15.03 9.08 23.68
N ASP A 24 13.80 9.38 24.09
CA ASP A 24 12.60 8.73 23.55
C ASP A 24 12.49 8.85 22.03
N THR A 25 12.78 10.02 21.47
CA THR A 25 12.72 10.24 20.01
C THR A 25 13.77 9.40 19.27
N ALA A 26 14.99 9.33 19.80
CA ALA A 26 16.07 8.54 19.22
C ALA A 26 15.76 7.04 19.29
N ILE A 27 15.21 6.56 20.41
CA ILE A 27 14.78 5.16 20.58
C ILE A 27 13.70 4.81 19.56
N HIS A 28 12.67 5.65 19.39
CA HIS A 28 11.60 5.39 18.43
C HIS A 28 12.10 5.40 16.98
N PHE A 29 12.99 6.33 16.64
CA PHE A 29 13.60 6.37 15.31
C PHE A 29 14.45 5.13 15.02
N LEU A 30 15.31 4.73 15.96
CA LEU A 30 16.16 3.55 15.82
C LEU A 30 15.34 2.25 15.76
N ARG A 31 14.24 2.16 16.51
CA ARG A 31 13.27 1.05 16.37
C ARG A 31 12.63 1.02 14.99
N CYS A 32 12.22 2.16 14.45
CA CYS A 32 11.67 2.24 13.09
C CYS A 32 12.68 1.76 12.06
N LEU A 33 13.94 2.18 12.17
CA LEU A 33 15.01 1.71 11.29
C LEU A 33 15.28 0.22 11.45
N ALA A 34 15.20 -0.32 12.66
CA ALA A 34 15.36 -1.75 12.91
C ALA A 34 14.24 -2.57 12.25
N GLU A 35 12.99 -2.14 12.36
CA GLU A 35 11.86 -2.78 11.68
C GLU A 35 11.98 -2.69 10.16
N LEU A 36 12.38 -1.53 9.63
CA LEU A 36 12.62 -1.37 8.21
C LEU A 36 13.74 -2.33 7.71
N ASN A 37 14.80 -2.50 8.50
CA ASN A 37 15.86 -3.44 8.19
C ASN A 37 15.38 -4.90 8.17
N LYS A 38 14.43 -5.28 9.04
CA LYS A 38 13.81 -6.61 9.00
C LYS A 38 13.04 -6.83 7.69
N VAL A 39 12.26 -5.85 7.25
CA VAL A 39 11.51 -5.94 5.97
C VAL A 39 12.49 -6.09 4.81
N PHE A 40 13.54 -5.27 4.74
CA PHE A 40 14.55 -5.40 3.70
C PHE A 40 15.23 -6.77 3.68
N LEU A 41 15.53 -7.34 4.86
CA LEU A 41 16.10 -8.68 4.96
C LEU A 41 15.12 -9.78 4.52
N GLN A 42 13.83 -9.63 4.83
CA GLN A 42 12.79 -10.55 4.36
C GLN A 42 12.61 -10.51 2.85
N ASP A 43 12.61 -9.32 2.25
CA ASP A 43 12.48 -9.14 0.81
C ASP A 43 13.72 -9.66 0.07
N ALA A 44 14.92 -9.38 0.60
CA ALA A 44 16.16 -9.93 0.07
C ALA A 44 16.19 -11.46 0.17
N ALA A 45 15.71 -12.02 1.29
CA ALA A 45 15.61 -13.47 1.46
C ALA A 45 14.62 -14.09 0.47
N ALA A 46 13.43 -13.49 0.30
CA ALA A 46 12.44 -13.93 -0.69
C ALA A 46 13.03 -13.93 -2.10
N LEU A 47 13.67 -12.83 -2.50
CA LEU A 47 14.29 -12.68 -3.81
C LEU A 47 15.36 -13.74 -4.06
N LEU A 48 16.21 -14.01 -3.06
CA LEU A 48 17.31 -14.97 -3.18
C LEU A 48 16.85 -16.44 -3.04
N CYS A 49 15.69 -16.69 -2.45
CA CYS A 49 15.04 -18.01 -2.49
C CYS A 49 14.48 -18.33 -3.88
N VAL A 50 13.86 -17.34 -4.53
CA VAL A 50 13.26 -17.54 -5.87
C VAL A 50 14.33 -17.50 -6.97
N LYS A 51 15.33 -16.63 -6.84
CA LYS A 51 16.39 -16.42 -7.84
C LYS A 51 17.76 -16.66 -7.22
N GLU A 52 18.06 -17.93 -6.94
CA GLU A 52 19.30 -18.33 -6.29
C GLU A 52 20.55 -17.86 -7.06
N GLU A 53 20.48 -17.79 -8.38
CA GLU A 53 21.57 -17.29 -9.24
C GLU A 53 22.00 -15.86 -8.89
N ARG A 54 21.09 -15.03 -8.38
CA ARG A 54 21.39 -13.65 -7.95
C ARG A 54 22.24 -13.59 -6.69
N SER A 55 22.34 -14.67 -5.92
CA SER A 55 23.23 -14.75 -4.76
C SER A 55 24.71 -14.62 -5.15
N ASN A 56 25.06 -15.00 -6.38
CA ASN A 56 26.41 -14.87 -6.93
C ASN A 56 26.71 -13.48 -7.50
N HIS A 57 25.73 -12.58 -7.53
CA HIS A 57 25.94 -11.24 -8.06
C HIS A 57 26.73 -10.39 -7.06
N PHE A 58 27.70 -9.62 -7.56
CA PHE A 58 28.66 -8.83 -6.77
C PHE A 58 28.00 -7.93 -5.71
N ILE A 59 26.82 -7.38 -6.01
CA ILE A 59 26.06 -6.54 -5.07
C ILE A 59 25.65 -7.33 -3.81
N PHE A 60 25.29 -8.61 -3.93
CA PHE A 60 24.84 -9.40 -2.79
C PHE A 60 26.00 -10.05 -2.03
N GLN A 61 27.08 -10.42 -2.71
CA GLN A 61 28.27 -11.02 -2.06
C GLN A 61 28.94 -10.08 -1.05
N ASN A 62 28.88 -8.76 -1.26
CA ASN A 62 29.55 -7.79 -0.40
C ASN A 62 28.66 -7.23 0.73
N LEU A 63 27.42 -7.71 0.86
CA LEU A 63 26.49 -7.22 1.86
C LEU A 63 26.58 -8.06 3.13
N ALA A 64 27.38 -7.60 4.11
CA ALA A 64 27.51 -8.22 5.43
C ALA A 64 26.17 -8.47 6.16
N VAL A 65 25.10 -7.77 5.78
CA VAL A 65 23.76 -7.99 6.36
C VAL A 65 23.15 -9.34 5.92
N LEU A 66 23.55 -9.88 4.76
CA LEU A 66 23.11 -11.18 4.26
C LEU A 66 23.85 -12.36 4.90
N GLU A 67 24.96 -12.09 5.58
CA GLU A 67 25.66 -13.07 6.43
C GLU A 67 25.05 -13.13 7.84
N SER A 68 24.08 -12.27 8.15
CA SER A 68 23.46 -12.20 9.47
C SER A 68 22.53 -13.39 9.72
N GLN A 69 22.45 -13.82 10.99
CA GLN A 69 21.49 -14.86 11.41
C GLN A 69 20.03 -14.49 11.06
N ALA A 70 19.68 -13.20 11.18
CA ALA A 70 18.34 -12.71 10.87
C ALA A 70 17.96 -12.91 9.38
N PHE A 71 18.94 -12.82 8.48
CA PHE A 71 18.74 -13.15 7.07
C PHE A 71 18.50 -14.64 6.88
N TYR A 72 19.33 -15.51 7.48
CA TYR A 72 19.17 -16.97 7.38
C TYR A 72 17.84 -17.46 7.95
N ASP A 73 17.40 -16.91 9.09
CA ASP A 73 16.09 -17.22 9.68
C ASP A 73 14.94 -16.83 8.75
N SER A 74 15.07 -15.69 8.06
CA SER A 74 14.10 -15.23 7.07
C SER A 74 14.12 -16.08 5.79
N LYS A 75 15.30 -16.45 5.31
CA LYS A 75 15.50 -17.35 4.16
C LYS A 75 14.91 -18.73 4.44
N GLY A 76 15.14 -19.30 5.62
CA GLY A 76 14.58 -20.58 6.03
C GLY A 76 13.05 -20.60 6.06
N LYS A 77 12.42 -19.53 6.58
CA LYS A 77 10.95 -19.37 6.54
C LYS A 77 10.42 -19.32 5.11
N TRP A 78 11.09 -18.59 4.22
CA TRP A 78 10.69 -18.52 2.81
C TRP A 78 10.83 -19.86 2.09
N LEU A 79 11.92 -20.60 2.31
CA LEU A 79 12.09 -21.95 1.77
C LEU A 79 10.99 -22.90 2.25
N GLN A 80 10.60 -22.83 3.52
CA GLN A 80 9.49 -23.62 4.05
C GLN A 80 8.16 -23.27 3.38
N LEU A 81 7.89 -21.99 3.15
CA LEU A 81 6.68 -21.53 2.46
C LEU A 81 6.65 -21.97 0.99
N LEU A 82 7.79 -21.94 0.31
CA LEU A 82 7.92 -22.42 -1.07
C LEU A 82 7.69 -23.92 -1.16
N ASP A 83 8.28 -24.71 -0.26
CA ASP A 83 8.06 -26.17 -0.20
C ASP A 83 6.58 -26.52 0.05
N MET A 84 5.92 -25.79 0.96
CA MET A 84 4.47 -25.92 1.18
C MET A 84 3.65 -25.56 -0.05
N SER A 85 4.05 -24.52 -0.80
CA SER A 85 3.40 -24.11 -2.04
C SER A 85 3.52 -25.18 -3.12
N GLU A 86 4.73 -25.71 -3.34
CA GLU A 86 4.98 -26.80 -4.29
C GLU A 86 4.17 -28.05 -3.96
N ASP A 87 4.08 -28.41 -2.68
CA ASP A 87 3.29 -29.54 -2.21
C ASP A 87 1.79 -29.36 -2.49
N VAL A 88 1.27 -28.14 -2.31
CA VAL A 88 -0.12 -27.80 -2.64
C VAL A 88 -0.36 -27.89 -4.15
N THR A 89 0.53 -27.31 -4.96
CA THR A 89 0.47 -27.37 -6.43
C THR A 89 0.50 -28.81 -6.92
N ARG A 90 1.38 -29.65 -6.35
CA ARG A 90 1.49 -31.09 -6.67
C ARG A 90 0.21 -31.86 -6.34
N LYS A 91 -0.40 -31.59 -5.18
CA LYS A 91 -1.68 -32.20 -4.78
C LYS A 91 -2.83 -31.77 -5.69
N LEU A 92 -2.90 -30.49 -6.05
CA LEU A 92 -3.90 -29.97 -6.98
C LEU A 92 -3.73 -30.57 -8.38
N GLN A 93 -2.49 -30.70 -8.86
CA GLN A 93 -2.20 -31.35 -10.14
C GLN A 93 -2.60 -32.84 -10.13
N GLY A 94 -2.33 -33.55 -9.02
CA GLY A 94 -2.80 -34.92 -8.81
C GLY A 94 -4.32 -35.04 -8.86
N LEU A 95 -5.03 -34.11 -8.24
CA LEU A 95 -6.50 -34.04 -8.26
C LEU A 95 -7.03 -33.74 -9.67
N CYS A 96 -6.43 -32.80 -10.40
CA CYS A 96 -6.75 -32.53 -11.80
C CYS A 96 -6.61 -33.77 -12.67
N ASN A 97 -5.50 -34.50 -12.54
CA ASN A 97 -5.26 -35.73 -13.27
C ASN A 97 -6.30 -36.81 -12.95
N HIS A 98 -6.71 -36.93 -11.68
CA HIS A 98 -7.76 -37.86 -11.28
C HIS A 98 -9.13 -37.47 -11.87
N LEU A 99 -9.51 -36.19 -11.76
CA LEU A 99 -10.76 -35.67 -12.32
C LEU A 99 -10.83 -35.84 -13.83
N LYS A 100 -9.72 -35.64 -14.54
CA LYS A 100 -9.62 -35.88 -15.99
C LYS A 100 -9.91 -37.34 -16.33
N ARG A 101 -9.30 -38.30 -15.63
CA ARG A 101 -9.58 -39.73 -15.82
C ARG A 101 -11.05 -40.06 -15.57
N CYS A 102 -11.67 -39.47 -14.55
CA CYS A 102 -13.09 -39.65 -14.27
C CYS A 102 -14.01 -39.00 -15.31
N LEU A 103 -13.58 -37.91 -15.96
CA LEU A 103 -14.31 -37.27 -17.06
C LEU A 103 -14.21 -38.06 -18.37
N ASP A 104 -13.08 -38.74 -18.58
CA ASP A 104 -12.81 -39.59 -19.74
C ASP A 104 -13.53 -40.96 -19.64
N ASP A 105 -14.00 -41.32 -18.44
CA ASP A 105 -14.83 -42.50 -18.23
C ASP A 105 -16.19 -42.35 -18.94
N LYS A 106 -16.40 -43.17 -19.97
CA LYS A 106 -17.59 -43.15 -20.82
C LYS A 106 -18.87 -43.54 -20.08
N GLN A 107 -18.78 -44.11 -18.87
CA GLN A 107 -19.95 -44.49 -18.07
C GLN A 107 -20.53 -43.34 -17.21
N MET A 108 -19.92 -42.16 -17.23
CA MET A 108 -20.39 -40.98 -16.48
C MET A 108 -21.47 -40.20 -17.23
N GLU A 109 -22.71 -40.26 -16.74
CA GLU A 109 -23.85 -39.57 -17.37
C GLU A 109 -24.29 -38.25 -16.68
N GLY A 110 -24.82 -37.34 -17.52
CA GLY A 110 -25.68 -36.23 -17.14
C GLY A 110 -25.07 -35.20 -16.18
N ASN A 111 -25.73 -35.00 -15.04
CA ASN A 111 -25.43 -33.93 -14.08
C ASN A 111 -24.11 -34.15 -13.31
N ARG A 112 -23.69 -35.41 -13.13
CA ARG A 112 -22.41 -35.72 -12.45
C ARG A 112 -21.23 -35.27 -13.31
N ARG A 113 -21.27 -35.55 -14.61
CA ARG A 113 -20.25 -35.12 -15.57
C ARG A 113 -20.11 -33.59 -15.63
N ARG A 114 -21.23 -32.85 -15.64
CA ARG A 114 -21.21 -31.37 -15.62
C ARG A 114 -20.59 -30.80 -14.34
N LYS A 115 -20.94 -31.33 -13.18
CA LYS A 115 -20.35 -30.90 -11.90
C LYS A 115 -18.85 -31.19 -11.86
N LEU A 116 -18.43 -32.37 -12.34
CA LEU A 116 -17.03 -32.76 -12.38
C LEU A 116 -16.21 -31.88 -13.34
N ALA A 117 -16.77 -31.56 -14.51
CA ALA A 117 -16.16 -30.64 -15.48
C ALA A 117 -15.95 -29.25 -14.88
N HIS A 118 -16.94 -28.72 -14.16
CA HIS A 118 -16.82 -27.45 -13.46
C HIS A 118 -15.69 -27.47 -12.41
N CYS A 119 -15.60 -28.53 -11.59
CA CYS A 119 -14.50 -28.68 -10.63
C CYS A 119 -13.13 -28.73 -11.32
N PHE A 120 -13.02 -29.48 -12.42
CA PHE A 120 -11.80 -29.56 -13.21
C PHE A 120 -11.38 -28.18 -13.76
N THR A 121 -12.32 -27.42 -14.34
CA THR A 121 -12.04 -26.06 -14.81
C THR A 121 -11.63 -25.12 -13.67
N SER A 122 -12.27 -25.21 -12.51
CA SER A 122 -11.95 -24.36 -11.35
C SER A 122 -10.54 -24.63 -10.83
N ILE A 123 -10.14 -25.91 -10.74
CA ILE A 123 -8.79 -26.27 -10.30
C ILE A 123 -7.75 -25.91 -11.37
N GLY A 124 -8.07 -26.10 -12.65
CA GLY A 124 -7.21 -25.67 -13.76
C GLY A 124 -6.96 -24.16 -13.77
N GLN A 125 -7.96 -23.34 -13.42
CA GLN A 125 -7.79 -21.89 -13.26
C GLN A 125 -6.85 -21.55 -12.10
N LEU A 126 -6.93 -22.26 -10.98
CA LEU A 126 -6.02 -22.06 -9.84
C LEU A 126 -4.57 -22.40 -10.20
N LEU A 127 -4.34 -23.42 -11.02
CA LEU A 127 -3.01 -23.81 -11.51
C LEU A 127 -2.48 -22.84 -12.59
N ASN A 128 -3.32 -22.38 -13.51
CA ASN A 128 -2.90 -21.41 -14.53
C ASN A 128 -2.57 -20.03 -13.94
N MET A 129 -3.22 -19.64 -12.83
CA MET A 129 -2.87 -18.42 -12.11
C MET A 129 -1.48 -18.52 -11.44
N SER A 130 -1.01 -19.72 -11.09
CA SER A 130 0.36 -19.90 -10.59
C SER A 130 1.42 -19.88 -11.69
N GLU A 131 1.09 -20.26 -12.94
CA GLU A 131 2.06 -20.30 -14.05
C GLU A 131 2.26 -18.96 -14.77
N LEU A 132 1.30 -18.03 -14.68
CA LEU A 132 1.41 -16.70 -15.29
C LEU A 132 2.42 -15.77 -14.58
N ASP A 133 2.74 -16.03 -13.31
CA ASP A 133 3.76 -15.28 -12.57
C ASP A 133 5.19 -15.68 -12.99
N ASP A 134 5.39 -16.88 -13.54
CA ASP A 134 6.70 -17.36 -14.00
C ASP A 134 7.03 -16.85 -15.42
N ALA A 135 6.02 -16.67 -16.28
CA ALA A 135 6.22 -16.30 -17.69
C ALA A 135 6.60 -14.83 -17.94
N GLU A 136 6.29 -13.91 -17.01
CA GLU A 136 6.72 -12.50 -17.14
C GLU A 136 8.20 -12.29 -16.75
N SER A 137 8.86 -13.27 -16.12
CA SER A 137 10.26 -13.15 -15.67
C SER A 137 11.32 -13.49 -16.73
N ASP A 138 10.96 -14.17 -17.83
CA ASP A 138 11.92 -14.69 -18.83
C ASP A 138 12.03 -13.84 -20.11
N SER A 139 11.33 -12.71 -20.19
CA SER A 139 11.32 -11.87 -21.41
C SER A 139 12.43 -10.81 -21.49
N ASP A 140 13.35 -10.75 -20.52
CA ASP A 140 14.37 -9.70 -20.43
C ASP A 140 15.81 -10.17 -20.75
N THR A 141 15.97 -11.27 -21.48
CA THR A 141 17.25 -11.68 -22.09
C THR A 141 17.35 -11.10 -23.50
N ARG A 142 17.49 -9.77 -23.60
CA ARG A 142 18.04 -9.16 -24.81
C ARG A 142 19.56 -9.40 -24.83
N HIS A 143 19.99 -10.25 -25.75
CA HIS A 143 21.37 -10.31 -26.20
C HIS A 143 21.82 -8.93 -26.70
N GLU A 144 22.64 -8.22 -25.92
CA GLU A 144 23.53 -7.19 -26.47
C GLU A 144 24.65 -7.89 -27.25
N PRO A 145 24.90 -7.52 -28.51
CA PRO A 145 26.08 -8.01 -29.22
C PRO A 145 27.32 -7.29 -28.70
N GLU A 146 28.36 -8.09 -28.42
CA GLU A 146 29.71 -7.65 -28.10
C GLU A 146 30.20 -6.59 -29.11
N GLN A 147 30.35 -5.34 -28.66
CA GLN A 147 31.24 -4.39 -29.30
C GLN A 147 32.57 -4.39 -28.57
N THR A 148 33.51 -5.15 -29.14
CA THR A 148 34.94 -4.99 -28.94
C THR A 148 35.35 -3.56 -29.29
N PHE A 149 35.76 -2.77 -28.29
CA PHE A 149 36.48 -1.53 -28.52
C PHE A 149 37.90 -1.67 -27.95
N ALA A 150 38.84 -1.93 -28.86
CA ALA A 150 40.27 -1.81 -28.61
C ALA A 150 40.72 -0.38 -28.92
N GLY A 151 41.65 0.16 -28.13
CA GLY A 151 42.56 1.21 -28.58
C GLY A 151 42.63 2.49 -27.75
N ASN A 152 43.54 2.48 -26.78
CA ASN A 152 44.56 3.49 -26.45
C ASN A 152 44.34 4.97 -26.81
N ASN A 153 44.48 5.85 -25.80
CA ASN A 153 45.50 6.91 -25.69
C ASN A 153 45.19 7.77 -24.44
N LEU A 154 46.08 7.84 -23.44
CA LEU A 154 47.21 8.79 -23.36
C LEU A 154 46.72 10.23 -23.08
N PHE A 155 46.77 10.65 -21.81
CA PHE A 155 47.34 11.95 -21.41
C PHE A 155 47.54 12.03 -19.88
N GLU A 156 48.81 11.96 -19.48
CA GLU A 156 49.35 12.54 -18.24
C GLU A 156 49.58 14.05 -18.42
N SER A 157 49.41 14.84 -17.35
CA SER A 157 50.17 16.06 -16.97
C SER A 157 49.42 16.69 -15.77
N GLU A 158 49.88 16.55 -14.54
CA GLU A 158 50.89 17.35 -13.82
C GLU A 158 50.49 18.81 -13.47
N GLU A 159 50.42 19.00 -12.14
CA GLU A 159 50.82 20.09 -11.24
C GLU A 159 50.99 21.59 -11.65
N GLN A 160 50.92 22.40 -10.56
CA GLN A 160 51.44 23.76 -10.31
C GLN A 160 50.44 24.90 -10.59
N GLY A 161 50.19 25.89 -9.72
CA GLY A 161 50.85 26.40 -8.52
C GLY A 161 50.95 27.94 -8.61
N LEU A 162 50.74 28.67 -7.50
CA LEU A 162 51.05 30.10 -7.24
C LEU A 162 50.16 31.17 -7.94
N SER A 163 49.82 32.35 -7.39
CA SER A 163 50.13 33.08 -6.15
C SER A 163 49.32 34.41 -6.07
N THR A 164 49.34 35.03 -4.88
CA THR A 164 49.09 36.45 -4.51
C THR A 164 47.67 36.97 -4.24
N GLY A 165 47.44 37.35 -2.96
CA GLY A 165 46.43 38.31 -2.50
C GLY A 165 46.83 39.77 -2.78
N PRO A 166 46.26 40.81 -2.12
CA PRO A 166 46.15 40.91 -0.66
C PRO A 166 44.89 41.59 -0.06
N ASN A 167 44.75 41.40 1.26
CA ASN A 167 44.24 42.30 2.31
C ASN A 167 42.96 43.14 2.11
N ALA A 168 41.96 42.90 2.99
CA ALA A 168 41.51 43.92 3.94
C ALA A 168 40.68 43.31 5.08
N THR A 169 41.20 43.47 6.29
CA THR A 169 40.59 43.24 7.59
C THR A 169 39.37 44.15 7.79
N ARG A 170 38.24 43.63 8.28
CA ARG A 170 37.40 44.40 9.21
C ARG A 170 36.51 43.52 10.07
N ASP A 171 36.58 43.85 11.35
CA ASP A 171 35.98 43.25 12.52
C ASP A 171 34.47 43.50 12.64
N ALA A 172 33.84 42.58 13.36
CA ALA A 172 32.73 42.73 14.29
C ALA A 172 31.54 43.65 13.90
N THR A 173 30.34 43.10 13.81
CA THR A 173 29.47 42.96 15.00
C THR A 173 28.16 42.24 14.65
N ARG A 174 27.70 41.52 15.65
CA ARG A 174 26.52 40.66 15.76
C ARG A 174 25.33 41.56 16.11
N ASP A 175 24.22 41.42 15.39
CA ASP A 175 22.86 41.54 15.95
C ASP A 175 21.82 41.24 14.86
N THR A 176 21.26 40.04 14.90
CA THR A 176 20.03 39.71 14.17
C THR A 176 18.99 39.27 15.20
N THR A 177 18.14 40.21 15.58
CA THR A 177 16.85 39.93 16.22
C THR A 177 15.97 39.16 15.25
N VAL A 178 15.86 37.85 15.44
CA VAL A 178 14.91 37.00 14.70
C VAL A 178 13.61 36.89 15.49
N ALA A 179 12.54 37.30 14.83
CA ALA A 179 11.17 37.21 15.30
C ALA A 179 10.81 35.78 15.72
N VAL A 180 10.26 35.66 16.93
CA VAL A 180 9.69 34.43 17.48
C VAL A 180 8.42 34.09 16.70
N SER A 181 8.57 33.25 15.67
CA SER A 181 7.46 32.51 15.08
C SER A 181 7.16 31.32 15.97
N ARG A 182 6.04 31.36 16.71
CA ARG A 182 5.50 30.21 17.44
C ARG A 182 5.00 29.16 16.44
N THR A 183 5.86 28.24 16.05
CA THR A 183 5.43 27.03 15.34
C THR A 183 4.89 26.04 16.37
N ARG A 184 3.56 25.92 16.44
CA ARG A 184 2.87 24.93 17.25
C ARG A 184 3.06 23.57 16.59
N VAL A 185 4.08 22.82 17.00
CA VAL A 185 4.30 21.45 16.55
C VAL A 185 3.32 20.54 17.28
N SER A 186 2.18 20.26 16.64
CA SER A 186 1.29 19.19 17.05
C SER A 186 1.98 17.85 16.77
N GLY A 187 2.49 17.22 17.83
CA GLY A 187 2.97 15.85 17.81
C GLY A 187 1.86 14.92 17.31
N SER A 188 2.05 14.40 16.10
CA SER A 188 1.13 13.46 15.47
C SER A 188 1.68 12.05 15.68
N SER A 189 1.16 11.34 16.68
CA SER A 189 1.34 9.90 16.82
C SER A 189 0.85 9.22 15.54
N THR A 190 1.76 8.72 14.71
CA THR A 190 1.42 7.96 13.50
C THR A 190 0.99 6.58 13.93
N VAL A 191 -0.32 6.43 14.14
CA VAL A 191 -0.98 5.14 14.07
C VAL A 191 -0.72 4.61 12.68
N THR A 192 0.05 3.52 12.56
CA THR A 192 0.23 2.80 11.30
C THR A 192 -1.12 2.25 10.87
N SER A 193 -1.81 3.04 10.06
CA SER A 193 -3.13 2.72 9.53
C SER A 193 -2.99 1.56 8.53
N PRO A 194 -3.93 0.60 8.52
CA PRO A 194 -3.99 -0.39 7.44
C PRO A 194 -4.09 0.34 6.09
N GLU A 195 -3.32 -0.12 5.10
CA GLU A 195 -3.23 0.48 3.77
C GLU A 195 -4.47 0.13 2.93
N LYS A 196 -5.68 0.50 3.38
CA LYS A 196 -6.88 0.48 2.54
C LYS A 196 -6.85 1.69 1.60
N ARG A 197 -6.33 1.50 0.39
CA ARG A 197 -6.50 2.46 -0.70
C ARG A 197 -7.89 2.26 -1.31
N LEU A 198 -8.69 3.33 -1.33
CA LEU A 198 -9.92 3.39 -2.13
C LEU A 198 -9.53 3.38 -3.62
N ALA A 199 -9.35 2.19 -4.19
CA ALA A 199 -9.26 2.03 -5.63
C ALA A 199 -10.68 2.04 -6.21
N PRO A 200 -10.90 2.64 -7.40
CA PRO A 200 -12.23 2.81 -8.00
C PRO A 200 -12.71 1.50 -8.67
N LYS A 201 -12.89 0.43 -7.90
CA LYS A 201 -13.17 -0.92 -8.43
C LYS A 201 -14.48 -1.55 -7.95
N TYR A 202 -15.44 -0.76 -7.45
CA TYR A 202 -16.74 -1.33 -7.06
C TYR A 202 -17.59 -1.62 -8.30
N HIS A 203 -17.79 -2.90 -8.59
CA HIS A 203 -18.63 -3.42 -9.68
C HIS A 203 -20.02 -3.87 -9.22
N SER A 204 -20.24 -3.94 -7.90
CA SER A 204 -21.51 -4.29 -7.27
C SER A 204 -21.76 -3.50 -5.98
N LEU A 205 -23.01 -3.33 -5.57
CA LEU A 205 -23.34 -2.80 -4.23
C LEU A 205 -22.92 -3.79 -3.14
N LYS A 206 -22.94 -5.08 -3.47
CA LYS A 206 -22.45 -6.12 -2.56
C LYS A 206 -20.99 -5.90 -2.17
N GLU A 207 -20.10 -5.61 -3.13
CA GLU A 207 -18.69 -5.30 -2.81
C GLU A 207 -18.56 -4.07 -1.89
N ILE A 208 -19.39 -3.04 -2.10
CA ILE A 208 -19.40 -1.86 -1.23
C ILE A 208 -19.82 -2.24 0.20
N LEU A 209 -20.84 -3.09 0.34
CA LEU A 209 -21.35 -3.54 1.64
C LEU A 209 -20.36 -4.46 2.36
N ASP A 210 -19.78 -5.42 1.64
CA ASP A 210 -18.79 -6.36 2.16
C ASP A 210 -17.56 -5.60 2.69
N ASP A 211 -17.07 -4.60 1.95
CA ASP A 211 -15.97 -3.73 2.39
C ASP A 211 -16.32 -2.87 3.62
N TRP A 212 -17.59 -2.51 3.78
CA TRP A 212 -18.05 -1.68 4.90
C TRP A 212 -18.22 -2.51 6.17
N GLN A 213 -18.69 -3.75 6.03
CA GLN A 213 -19.06 -4.67 7.10
C GLN A 213 -17.99 -5.70 7.47
N ASP A 214 -16.87 -5.76 6.73
CA ASP A 214 -15.75 -6.66 7.03
C ASP A 214 -15.38 -6.59 8.55
N PRO A 215 -15.47 -7.71 9.28
CA PRO A 215 -15.29 -7.71 10.73
C PRO A 215 -13.86 -7.39 11.17
N ASN A 216 -12.89 -7.62 10.29
CA ASN A 216 -11.48 -7.42 10.59
C ASN A 216 -11.00 -6.06 10.12
N ASN A 217 -11.49 -5.61 8.96
CA ASN A 217 -10.93 -4.45 8.27
C ASN A 217 -11.98 -3.53 7.65
N GLY A 218 -13.26 -3.69 7.97
CA GLY A 218 -14.36 -2.90 7.42
C GLY A 218 -14.27 -1.43 7.79
N PHE A 219 -14.80 -0.56 6.93
CA PHE A 219 -14.74 0.89 7.16
C PHE A 219 -15.35 1.32 8.50
N LEU A 220 -16.39 0.63 8.98
CA LEU A 220 -16.96 0.87 10.32
C LEU A 220 -16.00 0.50 11.44
N VAL A 221 -15.29 -0.62 11.30
CA VAL A 221 -14.30 -1.08 12.27
C VAL A 221 -13.14 -0.10 12.35
N LEU A 222 -12.67 0.38 11.19
CA LEU A 222 -11.58 1.36 11.10
C LEU A 222 -11.98 2.73 11.68
N ASP A 223 -13.18 3.23 11.35
CA ASP A 223 -13.71 4.47 11.93
C ASP A 223 -13.90 4.36 13.45
N LYS A 224 -14.37 3.21 13.95
CA LYS A 224 -14.51 2.98 15.39
C LYS A 224 -13.16 2.88 16.10
N LYS A 225 -12.17 2.21 15.50
CA LYS A 225 -10.87 1.94 16.10
C LYS A 225 -9.93 3.15 16.05
N TYR A 226 -9.94 3.90 14.96
CA TYR A 226 -8.95 4.94 14.68
C TYR A 226 -9.54 6.34 14.45
N GLY A 227 -10.87 6.49 14.50
CA GLY A 227 -11.55 7.77 14.30
C GLY A 227 -11.32 8.33 12.90
N ARG A 228 -11.04 9.63 12.78
CA ARG A 228 -10.71 10.24 11.47
C ARG A 228 -9.23 10.08 11.09
N ASN A 229 -8.39 9.62 12.01
CA ASN A 229 -6.93 9.66 11.85
C ASN A 229 -6.42 8.63 10.83
N TRP A 230 -7.10 7.50 10.66
CA TRP A 230 -6.72 6.48 9.67
C TRP A 230 -6.91 6.94 8.20
N ARG A 231 -7.57 8.10 8.00
CA ARG A 231 -7.77 8.73 6.69
C ARG A 231 -7.05 10.07 6.56
N LYS A 232 -6.14 10.38 7.48
CA LYS A 232 -5.44 11.68 7.52
C LYS A 232 -4.65 11.93 6.23
N ASP A 233 -3.94 10.90 5.78
CA ASP A 233 -3.00 10.97 4.65
C ASP A 233 -3.67 10.66 3.30
N TRP A 234 -5.01 10.52 3.27
CA TRP A 234 -5.74 10.36 2.03
C TRP A 234 -5.72 11.64 1.19
N SER A 235 -5.58 11.46 -0.12
CA SER A 235 -5.77 12.54 -1.09
C SER A 235 -7.22 13.07 -1.04
N ASP A 236 -7.44 14.30 -1.49
CA ASP A 236 -8.78 14.90 -1.53
C ASP A 236 -9.76 14.09 -2.40
N SER A 237 -9.24 13.46 -3.46
CA SER A 237 -10.02 12.54 -4.31
C SER A 237 -10.48 11.30 -3.53
N GLN A 238 -9.62 10.70 -2.71
CA GLN A 238 -9.96 9.57 -1.85
C GLN A 238 -10.97 9.96 -0.78
N LYS A 239 -10.76 11.10 -0.11
CA LYS A 239 -11.71 11.65 0.89
C LYS A 239 -13.09 11.89 0.29
N THR A 240 -13.14 12.47 -0.92
CA THR A 240 -14.39 12.68 -1.66
C THR A 240 -15.07 11.37 -2.02
N SER A 241 -14.30 10.39 -2.50
CA SER A 241 -14.82 9.07 -2.87
C SER A 241 -15.39 8.32 -1.66
N PHE A 242 -14.68 8.34 -0.53
CA PHE A 242 -15.17 7.80 0.73
C PHE A 242 -16.47 8.44 1.17
N SER A 243 -16.55 9.77 1.15
CA SER A 243 -17.75 10.49 1.56
C SER A 243 -18.97 10.05 0.74
N ARG A 244 -18.80 9.86 -0.57
CA ARG A 244 -19.87 9.35 -1.45
C ARG A 244 -20.25 7.92 -1.12
N LEU A 245 -19.27 7.03 -0.95
CA LEU A 245 -19.54 5.63 -0.60
C LEU A 245 -20.21 5.50 0.77
N SER A 246 -19.82 6.34 1.74
CA SER A 246 -20.48 6.41 3.05
C SER A 246 -21.93 6.85 2.95
N CYS A 247 -22.23 7.82 2.09
CA CYS A 247 -23.61 8.22 1.82
C CYS A 247 -24.42 7.08 1.17
N ILE A 248 -23.83 6.36 0.22
CA ILE A 248 -24.44 5.20 -0.43
C ILE A 248 -24.72 4.11 0.61
N TYR A 249 -23.71 3.73 1.42
CA TYR A 249 -23.87 2.72 2.46
C TYR A 249 -25.03 3.06 3.40
N CYS A 250 -25.04 4.27 3.95
CA CYS A 250 -26.12 4.71 4.85
C CYS A 250 -27.50 4.70 4.17
N ALA A 251 -27.57 5.06 2.88
CA ALA A 251 -28.82 5.03 2.13
C ALA A 251 -29.29 3.59 1.85
N VAL A 252 -28.38 2.69 1.51
CA VAL A 252 -28.66 1.26 1.30
C VAL A 252 -29.17 0.62 2.59
N VAL A 253 -28.54 0.87 3.74
CA VAL A 253 -29.00 0.35 5.03
C VAL A 253 -30.42 0.84 5.34
N LYS A 254 -30.70 2.15 5.18
CA LYS A 254 -32.05 2.71 5.36
C LYS A 254 -33.07 2.12 4.38
N TYR A 255 -32.67 1.88 3.14
CA TYR A 255 -33.52 1.26 2.12
C TYR A 255 -33.91 -0.16 2.54
N ILE A 256 -32.92 -0.96 2.93
CA ILE A 256 -33.11 -2.36 3.38
C ILE A 256 -34.00 -2.41 4.62
N GLU A 257 -33.74 -1.56 5.62
CA GLU A 257 -34.56 -1.47 6.84
C GLU A 257 -36.01 -1.07 6.58
N SER A 258 -36.29 -0.41 5.44
CA SER A 258 -37.65 -0.03 5.05
C SER A 258 -38.44 -1.13 4.34
N LYS A 259 -37.81 -2.28 4.05
CA LYS A 259 -38.39 -3.39 3.28
C LYS A 259 -38.52 -4.65 4.16
N PRO A 260 -39.57 -5.47 3.95
CA PRO A 260 -39.78 -6.69 4.75
C PRO A 260 -38.78 -7.80 4.41
N ASP A 261 -38.32 -7.89 3.16
CA ASP A 261 -37.30 -8.85 2.72
C ASP A 261 -36.01 -8.11 2.33
N HIS A 262 -34.96 -8.31 3.13
CA HIS A 262 -33.67 -7.67 2.92
C HIS A 262 -32.96 -8.17 1.65
N ASN A 263 -33.13 -9.44 1.27
CA ASN A 263 -32.49 -10.01 0.10
C ASN A 263 -33.14 -9.50 -1.19
N GLU A 264 -34.48 -9.38 -1.19
CA GLU A 264 -35.22 -8.78 -2.29
C GLU A 264 -34.86 -7.29 -2.45
N ALA A 265 -34.77 -6.54 -1.34
CA ALA A 265 -34.37 -5.13 -1.34
C ALA A 265 -32.96 -4.93 -1.92
N LEU A 266 -32.00 -5.80 -1.54
CA LEU A 266 -30.66 -5.80 -2.09
C LEU A 266 -30.64 -6.13 -3.59
N ALA A 267 -31.41 -7.12 -4.02
CA ALA A 267 -31.50 -7.50 -5.43
C ALA A 267 -32.09 -6.37 -6.29
N GLU A 268 -33.09 -5.65 -5.79
CA GLU A 268 -33.69 -4.49 -6.46
C GLU A 268 -32.66 -3.36 -6.63
N LEU A 269 -31.93 -3.00 -5.57
CA LEU A 269 -30.88 -1.98 -5.65
C LEU A 269 -29.73 -2.40 -6.57
N GLU A 270 -29.36 -3.67 -6.57
CA GLU A 270 -28.32 -4.22 -7.43
C GLU A 270 -28.74 -4.20 -8.91
N ASP A 271 -30.02 -4.47 -9.22
CA ASP A 271 -30.57 -4.27 -10.58
C ASP A 271 -30.48 -2.80 -10.98
N VAL A 272 -30.86 -1.87 -10.10
CA VAL A 272 -30.73 -0.43 -10.38
C VAL A 272 -29.28 -0.05 -10.65
N PHE A 273 -28.33 -0.55 -9.86
CA PHE A 273 -26.90 -0.28 -10.03
C PHE A 273 -26.39 -0.79 -11.38
N LYS A 274 -26.67 -2.06 -11.72
CA LYS A 274 -26.16 -2.74 -12.92
C LYS A 274 -26.87 -2.33 -14.19
N LYS A 275 -28.21 -2.33 -14.19
CA LYS A 275 -29.05 -2.07 -15.36
C LYS A 275 -28.92 -0.63 -15.86
N LYS A 276 -28.83 0.33 -14.94
CA LYS A 276 -28.63 1.75 -15.28
C LYS A 276 -27.14 2.13 -15.40
N ARG A 277 -26.21 1.19 -15.17
CA ARG A 277 -24.75 1.40 -15.15
C ARG A 277 -24.36 2.66 -14.38
N LEU A 278 -24.96 2.83 -13.19
CA LEU A 278 -24.77 4.05 -12.43
C LEU A 278 -23.36 4.09 -11.86
N SER A 279 -22.66 5.21 -12.08
CA SER A 279 -21.44 5.50 -11.32
C SER A 279 -21.79 5.68 -9.83
N VAL A 280 -20.78 5.66 -8.96
CA VAL A 280 -20.92 6.04 -7.53
C VAL A 280 -21.65 7.38 -7.38
N ARG A 281 -21.33 8.37 -8.22
CA ARG A 281 -22.04 9.65 -8.23
C ARG A 281 -23.51 9.49 -8.67
N GLY A 282 -23.76 8.68 -9.70
CA GLY A 282 -25.11 8.36 -10.16
C GLY A 282 -25.97 7.73 -9.07
N MET A 283 -25.41 6.84 -8.26
CA MET A 283 -26.11 6.24 -7.11
C MET A 283 -26.44 7.25 -6.02
N VAL A 284 -25.52 8.17 -5.70
CA VAL A 284 -25.82 9.25 -4.75
C VAL A 284 -26.99 10.09 -5.25
N CYS A 285 -26.99 10.47 -6.53
CA CYS A 285 -28.12 11.22 -7.12
C CYS A 285 -29.43 10.42 -7.08
N HIS A 286 -29.38 9.11 -7.34
CA HIS A 286 -30.56 8.25 -7.25
C HIS A 286 -31.13 8.23 -5.83
N PHE A 287 -30.31 7.98 -4.81
CA PHE A 287 -30.76 8.00 -3.42
C PHE A 287 -31.19 9.38 -2.92
N GLN A 288 -30.69 10.46 -3.51
CA GLN A 288 -31.18 11.82 -3.25
C GLN A 288 -32.59 12.03 -3.84
N ALA A 289 -32.82 11.55 -5.06
CA ALA A 289 -34.14 11.64 -5.71
C ALA A 289 -35.20 10.81 -4.97
N GLU A 290 -34.81 9.66 -4.44
CA GLU A 290 -35.65 8.77 -3.63
C GLU A 290 -35.78 9.23 -2.16
N GLY A 291 -35.10 10.31 -1.75
CA GLY A 291 -35.23 10.89 -0.40
C GLY A 291 -34.41 10.19 0.71
N TYR A 292 -33.60 9.19 0.39
CA TYR A 292 -32.74 8.49 1.37
C TYR A 292 -31.49 9.30 1.77
N ILE A 293 -31.03 10.20 0.91
CA ILE A 293 -29.92 11.13 1.17
C ILE A 293 -30.45 12.57 1.19
N HIS A 294 -30.31 13.25 2.33
CA HIS A 294 -30.68 14.65 2.44
C HIS A 294 -29.58 15.56 1.86
N VAL A 295 -29.94 16.42 0.91
CA VAL A 295 -29.04 17.45 0.40
C VAL A 295 -29.03 18.60 1.40
N GLN A 296 -27.94 18.73 2.17
CA GLN A 296 -27.70 19.98 2.89
C GLN A 296 -27.49 21.08 1.85
N LYS A 297 -28.48 21.95 1.69
CA LYS A 297 -28.30 23.22 0.96
C LYS A 297 -27.17 23.95 1.67
N SER A 298 -26.07 24.21 0.97
CA SER A 298 -25.01 25.04 1.52
C SER A 298 -25.66 26.36 1.95
N LEU A 299 -25.58 26.67 3.24
CA LEU A 299 -25.92 28.00 3.74
C LEU A 299 -25.04 28.96 2.95
N GLY A 300 -25.66 29.71 2.04
CA GLY A 300 -24.95 30.59 1.14
C GLY A 300 -23.99 31.44 1.97
N ARG A 301 -22.70 31.39 1.66
CA ARG A 301 -21.77 32.40 2.15
C ARG A 301 -22.24 33.72 1.55
N THR A 302 -23.03 34.46 2.30
CA THR A 302 -23.36 35.85 1.99
C THR A 302 -22.01 36.58 1.92
N LYS A 303 -21.55 36.87 0.70
CA LYS A 303 -20.46 37.83 0.52
C LYS A 303 -20.95 39.12 1.15
N GLN A 304 -20.40 39.50 2.31
CA GLN A 304 -20.48 40.88 2.77
C GLN A 304 -19.76 41.72 1.71
N GLN A 305 -20.54 42.30 0.79
CA GLN A 305 -20.10 43.46 0.03
C GLN A 305 -19.92 44.57 1.05
N HIS A 306 -18.66 44.88 1.38
CA HIS A 306 -18.33 46.19 1.92
C HIS A 306 -18.58 47.20 0.80
N SER A 307 -19.76 47.84 0.78
CA SER A 307 -19.93 49.13 0.13
C SER A 307 -19.31 50.17 1.05
N ALA A 308 -18.10 50.61 0.71
CA ALA A 308 -17.52 51.82 1.27
C ALA A 308 -17.99 52.99 0.40
N ASP A 309 -19.24 53.40 0.58
CA ASP A 309 -19.75 54.69 0.15
C ASP A 309 -20.48 55.26 1.37
N ASP A 310 -19.81 56.21 2.06
CA ASP A 310 -20.41 57.34 2.77
C ASP A 310 -19.31 58.04 3.59
N ALA A 311 -18.68 59.03 2.95
CA ALA A 311 -17.90 60.06 3.62
C ALA A 311 -17.95 61.35 2.79
N ILE A 312 -19.08 62.04 2.84
CA ILE A 312 -19.14 63.49 2.58
C ILE A 312 -20.11 64.12 3.59
N GLU A 313 -19.56 64.61 4.70
CA GLU A 313 -20.07 65.77 5.43
C GLU A 313 -18.86 66.55 5.97
N VAL A 314 -18.42 67.56 5.21
CA VAL A 314 -17.99 68.90 5.68
C VAL A 314 -18.27 69.89 4.55
#